data_AF-A0A9E3TPA7-F1
#
_entry.id   AF-A0A9E3TPA7-F1
#
_cell.length_a   1.000
_cell.length_b   1.000
_cell.length_c   1.000
_cell.angle_alpha   90.00
_cell.angle_beta   90.00
_cell.angle_gamma   90.00
#
_symmetry.space_group_name_H-M   'P 1'
#
loop_
_entity.id
_entity.type
_entity.pdbx_description
1 polymer ?
#
loop_
_entity_poly.entity_id
_entity_poly.type
_entity_poly.pdbx_seq_one_letter_code
_entity_poly.pdbx_strand_id
1 'polypeptide(L)'
;MTNIFRILPLFVGLTLVLPSFAVRAQDSTETKDASASRPRTDRPASKKGGSKQPEHFRWVNPLPKGKYPGVLHATFESPSMGIDVGYCIYLPPQYDEADREQDRFPVVYYLHGGRPGSETKSVGLATYIHEAISTGKVPPMIYVFVNGGEVSHYNYPEKNSMGEDVFVQELIPHVDKTYRTIADRRGRGIEGFSQGGRGTTRIMFKHPQLFCSAVPGGAGHSTEKSISENGGRESESLKFAPGYNTYDLAREYAKHPQPALKILIHVGTAGFNYQNNLEYMAFLRTLDIPFEALIVPEVPHSAKLIYEAAGLQLMAFHAKNFAAENR
;
A
#
# COMPACT_ATOMS: atom_id res chain seq x y z
N MET A 1 -43.30 -50.54 4.86
CA MET A 1 -42.41 -50.70 6.02
C MET A 1 -41.01 -50.28 5.62
N THR A 2 -40.54 -49.08 6.01
CA THR A 2 -39.17 -48.83 6.49
C THR A 2 -39.03 -47.39 7.01
N ASN A 3 -38.22 -47.28 8.06
CA ASN A 3 -38.18 -46.23 9.08
C ASN A 3 -37.51 -44.92 8.65
N ILE A 4 -38.02 -43.84 9.23
CA ILE A 4 -37.41 -42.51 9.30
C ILE A 4 -36.55 -42.46 10.58
N PHE A 5 -35.26 -42.14 10.47
CA PHE A 5 -34.42 -41.75 11.60
C PHE A 5 -34.06 -40.27 11.50
N ARG A 6 -34.51 -39.50 12.50
CA ARG A 6 -34.11 -38.12 12.80
C ARG A 6 -32.77 -38.13 13.53
N ILE A 7 -31.84 -37.28 13.13
CA ILE A 7 -30.63 -36.95 13.89
C ILE A 7 -30.76 -35.49 14.36
N LEU A 8 -30.64 -35.29 15.68
CA LEU A 8 -30.64 -34.00 16.38
C LEU A 8 -29.18 -33.56 16.60
N PRO A 9 -28.82 -32.26 16.52
CA PRO A 9 -27.46 -31.83 16.83
C PRO A 9 -27.27 -31.62 18.34
N LEU A 10 -26.12 -32.07 18.84
CA LEU A 10 -25.67 -31.90 20.23
C LEU A 10 -24.98 -30.53 20.37
N PHE A 11 -25.55 -29.64 21.17
CA PHE A 11 -24.91 -28.40 21.61
C PHE A 11 -24.00 -28.71 22.80
N VAL A 12 -22.69 -28.44 22.68
CA VAL A 12 -21.76 -28.40 23.80
C VAL A 12 -21.39 -26.94 24.04
N GLY A 13 -21.92 -26.37 25.12
CA GLY A 13 -21.56 -25.04 25.61
C GLY A 13 -20.22 -25.10 26.34
N LEU A 14 -19.27 -24.27 25.90
CA LEU A 14 -18.02 -24.02 26.62
C LEU A 14 -18.12 -22.66 27.30
N THR A 15 -18.36 -22.68 28.61
CA THR A 15 -18.40 -21.49 29.46
C THR A 15 -16.96 -21.04 29.75
N LEU A 16 -16.53 -19.92 29.17
CA LEU A 16 -15.25 -19.29 29.50
C LEU A 16 -15.44 -18.38 30.72
N VAL A 17 -14.77 -18.70 31.83
CA VAL A 17 -14.70 -17.86 33.03
C VAL A 17 -13.56 -16.85 32.86
N LEU A 18 -13.87 -15.55 32.89
CA LEU A 18 -12.88 -14.47 32.93
C LEU A 18 -12.58 -14.08 34.40
N PRO A 19 -11.31 -13.83 34.77
CA PRO A 19 -10.99 -13.29 36.09
C PRO A 19 -11.21 -11.77 36.12
N SER A 20 -11.89 -11.33 37.17
CA SER A 20 -12.20 -9.94 37.49
C SER A 20 -10.98 -9.26 38.11
N PHE A 21 -10.43 -8.21 37.48
CA PHE A 21 -9.43 -7.33 38.09
C PHE A 21 -10.12 -6.12 38.70
N ALA A 22 -10.11 -6.06 40.04
CA ALA A 22 -10.56 -4.91 40.80
C ALA A 22 -9.45 -3.84 40.84
N VAL A 23 -9.80 -2.62 40.40
CA VAL A 23 -9.01 -1.41 40.61
C VAL A 23 -9.23 -0.94 42.04
N ARG A 24 -8.15 -0.83 42.84
CA ARG A 24 -8.19 -0.18 44.15
C ARG A 24 -7.46 1.14 44.07
N ALA A 25 -8.22 2.23 44.21
CA ALA A 25 -7.68 3.55 44.49
C ALA A 25 -7.16 3.59 45.93
N GLN A 26 -6.03 4.26 46.15
CA GLN A 26 -5.65 4.73 47.47
C GLN A 26 -4.93 6.07 47.36
N ASP A 27 -5.43 6.98 48.18
CA ASP A 27 -5.08 8.38 48.31
C ASP A 27 -3.77 8.60 49.08
N SER A 28 -3.29 9.83 48.92
CA SER A 28 -2.14 10.52 49.50
C SER A 28 -1.79 10.29 50.99
N THR A 29 -0.49 10.33 51.31
CA THR A 29 0.05 11.07 52.47
C THR A 29 1.49 11.55 52.21
N GLU A 30 1.75 12.82 52.54
CA GLU A 30 3.06 13.49 52.59
C GLU A 30 4.04 12.84 53.58
N THR A 31 5.34 12.96 53.32
CA THR A 31 6.35 13.26 54.35
C THR A 31 7.57 13.95 53.71
N LYS A 32 8.09 14.98 54.39
CA LYS A 32 9.22 15.83 54.01
C LYS A 32 10.57 15.25 54.46
N ASP A 33 11.59 15.64 53.70
CA ASP A 33 13.01 15.86 54.01
C ASP A 33 13.91 14.71 54.51
N ALA A 34 14.90 14.37 53.67
CA ALA A 34 16.30 14.31 54.10
C ALA A 34 17.26 14.41 52.88
N SER A 35 18.19 15.36 52.96
CA SER A 35 19.25 15.66 52.02
C SER A 35 20.32 14.57 51.92
N ALA A 36 20.73 14.19 50.71
CA ALA A 36 22.08 13.68 50.44
C ALA A 36 22.45 13.87 48.95
N SER A 37 23.36 14.79 48.69
CA SER A 37 23.99 15.06 47.41
C SER A 37 24.79 13.86 46.89
N ARG A 38 24.53 13.42 45.66
CA ARG A 38 25.42 12.54 44.89
C ARG A 38 25.90 13.26 43.61
N PRO A 39 27.17 13.08 43.20
CA PRO A 39 27.76 13.86 42.12
C PRO A 39 27.24 13.42 40.75
N ARG A 40 26.94 14.40 39.90
CA ARG A 40 26.62 14.21 38.49
C ARG A 40 27.86 13.69 37.78
N THR A 41 27.77 12.50 37.19
CA THR A 41 28.74 12.02 36.22
C THR A 41 28.41 12.63 34.86
N ASP A 42 29.35 13.36 34.30
CA ASP A 42 29.27 13.95 32.96
C ASP A 42 29.14 12.84 31.91
N ARG A 43 27.95 12.73 31.29
CA ARG A 43 27.81 12.01 30.02
C ARG A 43 28.17 12.97 28.89
N PRO A 44 29.08 12.60 27.96
CA PRO A 44 29.38 13.44 26.82
C PRO A 44 28.14 13.58 25.94
N ALA A 45 27.82 14.82 25.59
CA ALA A 45 26.70 15.17 24.73
C ALA A 45 26.81 14.41 23.39
N SER A 46 25.79 13.60 23.08
CA SER A 46 25.64 13.01 21.76
C SER A 46 25.51 14.15 20.75
N LYS A 47 26.45 14.24 19.79
CA LYS A 47 26.33 15.12 18.63
C LYS A 47 24.99 14.83 17.94
N LYS A 48 24.03 15.75 18.08
CA LYS A 48 22.82 15.76 17.25
C LYS A 48 23.29 15.90 15.80
N GLY A 49 23.08 14.85 15.01
CA GLY A 49 23.27 14.89 13.57
C GLY A 49 22.49 16.07 12.99
N GLY A 50 23.14 16.85 12.13
CA GLY A 50 22.55 18.04 11.52
C GLY A 50 21.19 17.72 10.90
N SER A 51 20.22 18.60 11.13
CA SER A 51 18.94 18.57 10.43
C SER A 51 19.23 18.66 8.94
N LYS A 52 19.09 17.55 8.20
CA LYS A 52 18.96 17.63 6.75
C LYS A 52 17.75 18.53 6.48
N GLN A 53 17.99 19.64 5.81
CA GLN A 53 16.90 20.46 5.26
C GLN A 53 15.96 19.52 4.49
N PRO A 54 14.63 19.68 4.62
CA PRO A 54 13.70 18.83 3.90
C PRO A 54 14.02 18.91 2.41
N GLU A 55 14.29 17.75 1.82
CA GLU A 55 14.62 17.67 0.40
C GLU A 55 13.39 18.16 -0.39
N HIS A 56 13.57 19.22 -1.18
CA HIS A 56 12.52 19.72 -2.06
C HIS A 56 12.04 18.60 -2.97
N PHE A 57 10.73 18.50 -3.15
CA PHE A 57 10.12 17.49 -4.03
C PHE A 57 10.66 17.60 -5.46
N ARG A 58 10.80 16.44 -6.13
CA ARG A 58 11.24 16.31 -7.52
C ARG A 58 10.42 15.26 -8.25
N TRP A 59 10.10 15.55 -9.50
CA TRP A 59 9.47 14.60 -10.42
C TRP A 59 10.45 13.56 -10.97
N VAL A 60 11.75 13.85 -10.97
CA VAL A 60 12.83 12.91 -11.32
C VAL A 60 13.79 12.80 -10.15
N ASN A 61 13.87 11.63 -9.53
CA ASN A 61 14.73 11.39 -8.37
C ASN A 61 15.91 10.49 -8.74
N PRO A 62 17.14 10.80 -8.30
CA PRO A 62 18.27 9.93 -8.55
C PRO A 62 18.06 8.58 -7.85
N LEU A 63 18.34 7.49 -8.56
CA LEU A 63 18.32 6.16 -7.96
C LEU A 63 19.34 6.11 -6.80
N PRO A 64 18.94 5.66 -5.58
CA PRO A 64 19.85 5.54 -4.46
C PRO A 64 21.03 4.62 -4.78
N LYS A 65 22.16 4.81 -4.10
CA LYS A 65 23.30 3.89 -4.24
C LYS A 65 22.90 2.50 -3.74
N GLY A 66 22.98 1.50 -4.61
CA GLY A 66 22.63 0.12 -4.31
C GLY A 66 22.63 -0.76 -5.55
N LYS A 67 22.42 -2.07 -5.36
CA LYS A 67 22.15 -3.00 -6.45
C LYS A 67 20.67 -3.33 -6.45
N TYR A 68 20.01 -3.07 -7.57
CA TYR A 68 18.59 -3.35 -7.79
C TYR A 68 18.46 -4.20 -9.06
N PRO A 69 18.57 -5.54 -8.95
CA PRO A 69 18.57 -6.42 -10.12
C PRO A 69 17.32 -6.24 -10.98
N GLY A 70 17.50 -6.12 -12.28
CA GLY A 70 16.41 -5.92 -13.24
C GLY A 70 15.76 -4.53 -13.20
N VAL A 71 16.21 -3.60 -12.35
CA VAL A 71 15.64 -2.26 -12.27
C VAL A 71 16.33 -1.29 -13.21
N LEU A 72 15.53 -0.58 -13.99
CA LEU A 72 15.90 0.58 -14.78
C LEU A 72 15.25 1.84 -14.19
N HIS A 73 15.96 2.96 -14.23
CA HIS A 73 15.39 4.29 -13.98
C HIS A 73 15.21 4.99 -15.33
N ALA A 74 14.01 5.48 -15.58
CA ALA A 74 13.66 6.11 -16.84
C ALA A 74 12.74 7.31 -16.59
N THR A 75 12.58 8.14 -17.62
CA THR A 75 11.68 9.29 -17.60
C THR A 75 10.71 9.22 -18.76
N PHE A 76 9.62 9.98 -18.65
CA PHE A 76 8.76 10.35 -19.76
C PHE A 76 8.34 11.81 -19.58
N GLU A 77 8.06 12.50 -20.68
CA GLU A 77 7.51 13.85 -20.64
C GLU A 77 6.03 13.79 -20.30
N SER A 78 5.61 14.46 -19.21
CA SER A 78 4.21 14.61 -18.82
C SER A 78 3.54 15.67 -19.70
N PRO A 79 2.58 15.32 -20.58
CA PRO A 79 1.94 16.30 -21.45
C PRO A 79 1.11 17.34 -20.69
N SER A 80 0.48 16.96 -19.57
CA SER A 80 -0.32 17.89 -18.77
C SER A 80 0.53 18.90 -17.98
N MET A 81 1.77 18.55 -17.65
CA MET A 81 2.64 19.38 -16.82
C MET A 81 3.81 20.02 -17.56
N GLY A 82 4.16 19.54 -18.76
CA GLY A 82 5.30 20.01 -19.56
C GLY A 82 6.65 19.78 -18.89
N ILE A 83 6.78 18.69 -18.11
CA ILE A 83 8.01 18.34 -17.39
C ILE A 83 8.31 16.84 -17.52
N ASP A 84 9.57 16.46 -17.30
CA ASP A 84 9.93 15.05 -17.16
C ASP A 84 9.47 14.49 -15.81
N VAL A 85 8.92 13.28 -15.87
CA VAL A 85 8.52 12.49 -14.71
C VAL A 85 9.30 11.18 -14.71
N GLY A 86 9.97 10.91 -13.60
CA GLY A 86 10.74 9.70 -13.36
C GLY A 86 9.88 8.55 -12.88
N TYR A 87 10.23 7.34 -13.32
CA TYR A 87 9.72 6.08 -12.80
C TYR A 87 10.86 5.07 -12.73
N CYS A 88 10.77 4.11 -11.81
CA CYS A 88 11.63 2.93 -11.84
C CYS A 88 10.81 1.75 -12.37
N ILE A 89 11.41 0.93 -13.22
CA ILE A 89 10.78 -0.27 -13.77
C ILE A 89 11.68 -1.47 -13.50
N TYR A 90 11.10 -2.52 -12.92
CA TYR A 90 11.72 -3.83 -12.82
C TYR A 90 11.25 -4.67 -14.01
N LEU A 91 12.22 -5.18 -14.77
CA LEU A 91 12.01 -6.17 -15.82
C LEU A 91 12.45 -7.55 -15.31
N PRO A 92 11.62 -8.60 -15.47
CA PRO A 92 12.00 -9.94 -15.07
C PRO A 92 13.14 -10.46 -15.97
N PRO A 93 14.01 -11.38 -15.50
CA PRO A 93 15.07 -11.97 -16.34
C PRO A 93 14.56 -12.50 -17.68
N GLN A 94 13.35 -13.04 -17.66
CA GLN A 94 12.66 -13.61 -18.83
C GLN A 94 12.26 -12.57 -19.88
N TYR A 95 12.37 -11.28 -19.58
CA TYR A 95 12.18 -10.22 -20.56
C TYR A 95 13.29 -10.29 -21.63
N ASP A 96 14.53 -10.60 -21.27
CA ASP A 96 15.65 -10.59 -22.23
C ASP A 96 15.98 -11.99 -22.81
N GLU A 97 15.13 -12.99 -22.52
CA GLU A 97 15.27 -14.34 -23.05
C GLU A 97 14.88 -14.39 -24.54
N ALA A 98 15.79 -14.90 -25.39
CA ALA A 98 15.64 -14.88 -26.85
C ALA A 98 14.43 -15.68 -27.35
N ASP A 99 14.08 -16.78 -26.67
CA ASP A 99 12.90 -17.59 -26.97
C ASP A 99 11.59 -16.96 -26.49
N ARG A 100 11.65 -15.81 -25.82
CA ARG A 100 10.51 -15.07 -25.25
C ARG A 100 10.37 -13.67 -25.80
N GLU A 101 11.00 -13.35 -26.93
CA GLU A 101 10.99 -12.00 -27.52
C GLU A 101 9.58 -11.47 -27.83
N GLN A 102 8.64 -12.36 -28.14
CA GLN A 102 7.24 -12.00 -28.44
C GLN A 102 6.32 -12.01 -27.21
N ASP A 103 6.81 -12.45 -26.05
CA ASP A 103 6.01 -12.49 -24.83
C ASP A 103 5.64 -11.09 -24.36
N ARG A 104 4.43 -10.97 -23.81
CA ARG A 104 3.94 -9.79 -23.13
C ARG A 104 3.72 -10.12 -21.66
N PHE A 105 4.12 -9.20 -20.80
CA PHE A 105 4.13 -9.41 -19.36
C PHE A 105 3.02 -8.61 -18.69
N PRO A 106 2.36 -9.16 -17.65
CA PRO A 106 1.52 -8.35 -16.79
C PRO A 106 2.38 -7.35 -15.99
N VAL A 107 1.76 -6.25 -15.55
CA VAL A 107 2.41 -5.13 -14.87
C VAL A 107 1.72 -4.88 -13.52
N VAL A 108 2.51 -4.79 -12.47
CA VAL A 108 2.08 -4.27 -11.16
C VAL A 108 2.63 -2.86 -10.97
N TYR A 109 1.75 -1.88 -10.82
CA TYR A 109 2.14 -0.51 -10.46
C TYR A 109 2.20 -0.37 -8.94
N TYR A 110 3.39 -0.07 -8.42
CA TYR A 110 3.65 0.06 -6.99
C TYR A 110 3.69 1.54 -6.56
N LEU A 111 2.80 1.91 -5.64
CA LEU A 111 2.66 3.25 -5.09
C LEU A 111 3.43 3.40 -3.78
N HIS A 112 4.27 4.42 -3.69
CA HIS A 112 5.17 4.63 -2.56
C HIS A 112 4.44 5.16 -1.30
N GLY A 113 5.07 4.99 -0.14
CA GLY A 113 4.62 5.61 1.12
C GLY A 113 5.11 7.05 1.32
N GLY A 114 4.46 7.76 2.25
CA GLY A 114 4.81 9.12 2.68
C GLY A 114 4.70 10.22 1.61
N ARG A 115 4.75 11.48 2.04
CA ARG A 115 4.88 12.68 1.21
C ARG A 115 6.24 13.38 1.49
N PRO A 116 6.82 14.12 0.53
CA PRO A 116 6.41 14.23 -0.86
C PRO A 116 6.74 12.95 -1.65
N GLY A 117 6.24 12.81 -2.88
CA GLY A 117 6.39 11.57 -3.65
C GLY A 117 7.75 11.33 -4.28
N SER A 118 8.04 10.05 -4.58
CA SER A 118 9.24 9.64 -5.31
C SER A 118 9.17 8.17 -5.75
N GLU A 119 9.55 7.92 -7.00
CA GLU A 119 9.66 6.60 -7.63
C GLU A 119 10.74 5.70 -7.00
N THR A 120 11.68 6.26 -6.24
CA THR A 120 12.83 5.50 -5.71
C THR A 120 12.62 5.00 -4.28
N LYS A 121 11.58 5.47 -3.58
CA LYS A 121 11.34 5.14 -2.15
C LYS A 121 11.10 3.65 -1.88
N SER A 122 10.55 2.94 -2.86
CA SER A 122 10.17 1.54 -2.72
C SER A 122 10.97 0.60 -3.61
N VAL A 123 11.98 1.11 -4.33
CA VAL A 123 12.77 0.33 -5.28
C VAL A 123 13.56 -0.82 -4.63
N GLY A 124 13.84 -0.73 -3.33
CA GLY A 124 14.44 -1.83 -2.56
C GLY A 124 13.59 -3.10 -2.51
N LEU A 125 12.28 -3.01 -2.80
CA LEU A 125 11.42 -4.20 -2.91
C LEU A 125 11.75 -5.05 -4.15
N ALA A 126 12.39 -4.46 -5.16
CA ALA A 126 12.79 -5.16 -6.37
C ALA A 126 13.72 -6.36 -6.10
N THR A 127 14.49 -6.34 -5.02
CA THR A 127 15.34 -7.49 -4.64
C THR A 127 14.50 -8.73 -4.32
N TYR A 128 13.42 -8.59 -3.54
CA TYR A 128 12.53 -9.71 -3.21
C TYR A 128 11.70 -10.16 -4.42
N ILE A 129 11.27 -9.20 -5.23
CA ILE A 129 10.56 -9.46 -6.49
C ILE A 129 11.47 -10.26 -7.43
N HIS A 130 12.70 -9.81 -7.61
CA HIS A 130 13.69 -10.48 -8.44
C HIS A 130 13.98 -11.89 -7.96
N GLU A 131 14.22 -12.10 -6.67
CA GLU A 131 14.45 -13.42 -6.10
C GLU A 131 13.27 -14.36 -6.37
N ALA A 132 12.04 -13.91 -6.11
CA ALA A 132 10.86 -14.75 -6.29
C ALA A 132 10.63 -15.15 -7.75
N ILE A 133 10.87 -14.23 -8.70
CA ILE A 133 10.67 -14.50 -10.13
C ILE A 133 11.83 -15.32 -10.71
N SER A 134 13.08 -14.98 -10.40
CA SER A 134 14.26 -15.70 -10.90
C SER A 134 14.34 -17.14 -10.38
N THR A 135 13.80 -17.41 -9.19
CA THR A 135 13.70 -18.77 -8.63
C THR A 135 12.43 -19.52 -9.02
N GLY A 136 11.58 -18.94 -9.88
CA GLY A 136 10.36 -19.57 -10.38
C GLY A 136 9.24 -19.72 -9.35
N LYS A 137 9.33 -19.06 -8.18
CA LYS A 137 8.28 -19.07 -7.15
C LYS A 137 7.06 -18.26 -7.57
N VAL A 138 7.26 -17.25 -8.42
CA VAL A 138 6.21 -16.41 -9.01
C VAL A 138 6.45 -16.33 -10.52
N PRO A 139 5.40 -16.40 -11.36
CA PRO A 139 5.53 -16.18 -12.80
C PRO A 139 6.11 -14.79 -13.14
N PRO A 140 6.77 -14.65 -14.30
CA PRO A 140 7.32 -13.37 -14.74
C PRO A 140 6.27 -12.27 -14.84
N MET A 141 6.59 -11.11 -14.25
CA MET A 141 5.78 -9.90 -14.30
C MET A 141 6.68 -8.66 -14.15
N ILE A 142 6.22 -7.53 -14.69
CA ILE A 142 6.88 -6.23 -14.58
C ILE A 142 6.39 -5.53 -13.32
N TYR A 143 7.26 -4.77 -12.65
CA TYR A 143 6.86 -3.82 -11.61
C TYR A 143 7.26 -2.41 -12.01
N VAL A 144 6.34 -1.45 -11.87
CA VAL A 144 6.61 -0.02 -12.10
C VAL A 144 6.43 0.72 -10.78
N PHE A 145 7.51 1.32 -10.27
CA PHE A 145 7.48 2.20 -9.11
C PHE A 145 7.19 3.63 -9.57
N VAL A 146 6.07 4.15 -9.09
CA VAL A 146 5.47 5.40 -9.58
C VAL A 146 5.98 6.59 -8.77
N ASN A 147 6.26 7.73 -9.41
CA ASN A 147 6.36 9.01 -8.71
C ASN A 147 4.95 9.61 -8.53
N GLY A 148 4.46 9.64 -7.30
CA GLY A 148 3.12 10.13 -6.98
C GLY A 148 2.99 11.65 -6.86
N GLY A 149 3.99 12.45 -7.20
CA GLY A 149 3.91 13.91 -7.02
C GLY A 149 4.07 14.37 -5.57
N GLU A 150 4.13 15.68 -5.35
CA GLU A 150 4.34 16.28 -4.03
C GLU A 150 3.30 15.83 -2.99
N VAL A 151 2.06 15.60 -3.44
CA VAL A 151 0.94 15.21 -2.55
C VAL A 151 0.66 13.70 -2.57
N SER A 152 1.47 12.90 -3.26
CA SER A 152 1.46 11.42 -3.26
C SER A 152 0.15 10.79 -3.73
N HIS A 153 0.01 10.72 -5.06
CA HIS A 153 -1.09 10.11 -5.82
C HIS A 153 -2.42 10.82 -5.62
N TYR A 154 -2.36 12.13 -5.35
CA TYR A 154 -3.50 13.05 -5.40
C TYR A 154 -3.23 14.08 -6.47
N ASN A 155 -4.30 14.58 -7.09
CA ASN A 155 -4.24 15.83 -7.82
C ASN A 155 -4.43 16.99 -6.84
N TYR A 156 -3.51 17.94 -6.91
CA TYR A 156 -3.51 19.18 -6.14
C TYR A 156 -2.97 20.32 -7.02
N PRO A 157 -3.83 20.89 -7.89
CA PRO A 157 -3.44 21.86 -8.91
C PRO A 157 -2.74 23.11 -8.35
N GLU A 158 -3.09 23.54 -7.13
CA GLU A 158 -2.51 24.70 -6.46
C GLU A 158 -1.00 24.54 -6.19
N LYS A 159 -0.50 23.30 -6.20
CA LYS A 159 0.93 22.97 -6.08
C LYS A 159 1.52 22.41 -7.37
N ASN A 160 0.78 22.47 -8.48
CA ASN A 160 1.11 21.77 -9.72
C ASN A 160 1.45 20.29 -9.47
N SER A 161 0.70 19.63 -8.59
CA SER A 161 0.93 18.23 -8.20
C SER A 161 -0.20 17.36 -8.74
N MET A 162 -0.10 16.93 -10.00
CA MET A 162 -1.13 16.12 -10.67
C MET A 162 -0.87 14.62 -10.54
N GLY A 163 -0.58 14.14 -9.33
CA GLY A 163 -0.01 12.81 -9.10
C GLY A 163 -0.90 11.63 -9.48
N GLU A 164 -2.24 11.79 -9.46
CA GLU A 164 -3.12 10.73 -9.97
C GLU A 164 -3.18 10.76 -11.49
N ASP A 165 -3.37 11.93 -12.09
CA ASP A 165 -3.55 12.05 -13.55
C ASP A 165 -2.27 11.68 -14.30
N VAL A 166 -1.11 12.17 -13.83
CA VAL A 166 0.21 11.80 -14.36
C VAL A 166 0.42 10.29 -14.31
N PHE A 167 -0.02 9.63 -13.24
CA PHE A 167 0.07 8.17 -13.15
C PHE A 167 -0.92 7.49 -14.10
N VAL A 168 -2.21 7.77 -13.95
CA VAL A 168 -3.30 7.00 -14.58
C VAL A 168 -3.44 7.31 -16.06
N GLN A 169 -3.36 8.59 -16.44
CA GLN A 169 -3.62 9.05 -17.80
C GLN A 169 -2.36 9.11 -18.66
N GLU A 170 -1.17 9.15 -18.06
CA GLU A 170 0.07 9.37 -18.81
C GLU A 170 1.09 8.23 -18.63
N LEU A 171 1.47 7.88 -17.39
CA LEU A 171 2.47 6.85 -17.15
C LEU A 171 1.99 5.47 -17.59
N ILE A 172 0.73 5.10 -17.33
CA ILE A 172 0.19 3.79 -17.76
C ILE A 172 0.26 3.65 -19.30
N PRO A 173 -0.30 4.58 -20.11
CA PRO A 173 -0.15 4.51 -21.57
C PRO A 173 1.30 4.57 -22.05
N HIS A 174 2.16 5.36 -21.40
CA HIS A 174 3.59 5.44 -21.73
C HIS A 174 4.27 4.08 -21.57
N VAL A 175 4.05 3.41 -20.44
CA VAL A 175 4.60 2.08 -20.16
C VAL A 175 4.10 1.05 -21.16
N ASP A 176 2.80 1.05 -21.46
CA ASP A 176 2.19 0.12 -22.43
C ASP A 176 2.69 0.31 -23.86
N LYS A 177 3.08 1.54 -24.23
CA LYS A 177 3.70 1.85 -25.53
C LYS A 177 5.19 1.49 -25.57
N THR A 178 5.88 1.58 -24.45
CA THR A 178 7.36 1.48 -24.39
C THR A 178 7.85 0.06 -24.10
N TYR A 179 7.09 -0.72 -23.33
CA TYR A 179 7.49 -2.05 -22.89
C TYR A 179 6.51 -3.13 -23.38
N ARG A 180 6.94 -4.39 -23.40
CA ARG A 180 6.09 -5.52 -23.80
C ARG A 180 5.12 -5.90 -22.69
N THR A 181 4.09 -5.07 -22.51
CA THR A 181 3.04 -5.31 -21.52
C THR A 181 1.83 -5.99 -22.15
N ILE A 182 1.04 -6.67 -21.31
CA ILE A 182 -0.37 -6.96 -21.58
C ILE A 182 -1.14 -5.66 -21.29
N ALA A 183 -1.32 -4.84 -22.32
CA ALA A 183 -1.79 -3.45 -22.23
C ALA A 183 -3.31 -3.29 -21.99
N ASP A 184 -3.89 -4.14 -21.13
CA ASP A 184 -5.31 -4.07 -20.75
C ASP A 184 -5.51 -4.46 -19.28
N ARG A 185 -6.77 -4.39 -18.81
CA ARG A 185 -7.14 -4.67 -17.42
C ARG A 185 -6.62 -6.02 -16.91
N ARG A 186 -6.63 -7.05 -17.77
CA ARG A 186 -6.32 -8.44 -17.42
C ARG A 186 -4.84 -8.62 -17.09
N GLY A 187 -4.00 -7.73 -17.62
CA GLY A 187 -2.57 -7.66 -17.36
C GLY A 187 -2.15 -6.64 -16.32
N ARG A 188 -3.09 -5.94 -15.65
CA ARG A 188 -2.74 -4.76 -14.84
C ARG A 188 -3.16 -4.91 -13.38
N GLY A 189 -2.15 -4.84 -12.51
CA GLY A 189 -2.29 -4.83 -11.05
C GLY A 189 -1.84 -3.50 -10.44
N ILE A 190 -2.34 -3.20 -9.24
CA ILE A 190 -1.93 -2.03 -8.45
C ILE A 190 -1.65 -2.44 -7.01
N GLU A 191 -0.56 -1.94 -6.46
CA GLU A 191 -0.11 -2.25 -5.11
C GLU A 191 0.47 -1.00 -4.45
N GLY A 192 0.44 -0.90 -3.13
CA GLY A 192 1.11 0.21 -2.45
C GLY A 192 1.03 0.10 -0.95
N PHE A 193 1.94 0.80 -0.25
CA PHE A 193 2.03 0.73 1.21
C PHE A 193 1.89 2.10 1.88
N SER A 194 1.22 2.18 3.04
CA SER A 194 1.01 3.43 3.79
C SER A 194 0.25 4.47 2.96
N GLN A 195 0.81 5.65 2.74
CA GLN A 195 0.26 6.63 1.79
C GLN A 195 -0.01 6.03 0.39
N GLY A 196 0.82 5.07 -0.04
CA GLY A 196 0.62 4.32 -1.27
C GLY A 196 -0.56 3.38 -1.20
N GLY A 197 -0.80 2.73 -0.05
CA GLY A 197 -1.98 1.88 0.17
C GLY A 197 -3.28 2.68 0.14
N ARG A 198 -3.25 3.94 0.62
CA ARG A 198 -4.36 4.89 0.44
C ARG A 198 -4.56 5.21 -1.04
N GLY A 199 -3.47 5.52 -1.76
CA GLY A 199 -3.48 5.74 -3.20
C GLY A 199 -4.08 4.56 -3.98
N THR A 200 -3.61 3.35 -3.71
CA THR A 200 -4.12 2.10 -4.29
C THR A 200 -5.61 1.96 -4.07
N THR A 201 -6.07 2.23 -2.84
CA THR A 201 -7.49 2.13 -2.49
C THR A 201 -8.34 3.18 -3.22
N ARG A 202 -7.90 4.44 -3.29
CA ARG A 202 -8.64 5.48 -4.03
C ARG A 202 -8.70 5.15 -5.52
N ILE A 203 -7.55 4.83 -6.11
CA ILE A 203 -7.39 4.63 -7.55
C ILE A 203 -8.14 3.37 -8.00
N MET A 204 -8.08 2.25 -7.25
CA MET A 204 -8.79 1.03 -7.64
C MET A 204 -10.32 1.23 -7.65
N PHE A 205 -10.88 1.97 -6.69
CA PHE A 205 -12.32 2.22 -6.64
C PHE A 205 -12.79 3.26 -7.64
N LYS A 206 -11.96 4.28 -7.93
CA LYS A 206 -12.26 5.29 -8.95
C LYS A 206 -12.11 4.76 -10.38
N HIS A 207 -11.17 3.82 -10.59
CA HIS A 207 -10.85 3.28 -11.91
C HIS A 207 -10.85 1.74 -11.94
N PRO A 208 -11.96 1.06 -11.56
CA PRO A 208 -12.00 -0.41 -11.51
C PRO A 208 -11.79 -1.07 -12.88
N GLN A 209 -12.07 -0.36 -13.96
CA GLN A 209 -11.82 -0.77 -15.33
C GLN A 209 -10.34 -0.94 -15.68
N LEU A 210 -9.42 -0.36 -14.91
CA LEU A 210 -8.00 -0.41 -15.22
C LEU A 210 -7.27 -1.59 -14.61
N PHE A 211 -7.76 -2.16 -13.51
CA PHE A 211 -7.01 -3.13 -12.69
C PHE A 211 -7.82 -4.42 -12.46
N CYS A 212 -7.21 -5.58 -12.71
CA CYS A 212 -7.78 -6.87 -12.30
C CYS A 212 -7.36 -7.31 -10.89
N SER A 213 -6.29 -6.73 -10.34
CA SER A 213 -5.72 -7.09 -9.05
C SER A 213 -5.31 -5.84 -8.27
N ALA A 214 -5.73 -5.72 -7.01
CA ALA A 214 -5.42 -4.58 -6.16
C ALA A 214 -4.96 -5.01 -4.76
N VAL A 215 -3.84 -4.46 -4.31
CA VAL A 215 -3.18 -4.85 -3.06
C VAL A 215 -2.85 -3.60 -2.22
N PRO A 216 -3.84 -3.00 -1.51
CA PRO A 216 -3.58 -1.90 -0.60
C PRO A 216 -2.98 -2.39 0.72
N GLY A 217 -1.82 -1.85 1.07
CA GLY A 217 -1.02 -2.26 2.22
C GLY A 217 -0.92 -1.20 3.30
N GLY A 218 -1.19 -1.59 4.55
CA GLY A 218 -0.95 -0.79 5.75
C GLY A 218 -1.36 0.68 5.56
N ALA A 219 -2.53 0.95 4.98
CA ALA A 219 -2.86 2.26 4.46
C ALA A 219 -3.12 3.29 5.56
N GLY A 220 -3.57 2.85 6.73
CA GLY A 220 -3.92 3.75 7.84
C GLY A 220 -5.07 4.68 7.45
N HIS A 221 -6.24 4.09 7.20
CA HIS A 221 -7.42 4.77 6.67
C HIS A 221 -8.05 5.81 7.62
N SER A 222 -7.56 5.99 8.84
CA SER A 222 -8.05 7.02 9.77
C SER A 222 -7.93 8.44 9.18
N THR A 223 -6.84 8.74 8.47
CA THR A 223 -6.70 10.02 7.76
C THR A 223 -7.77 10.19 6.67
N GLU A 224 -8.03 9.14 5.88
CA GLU A 224 -9.04 9.17 4.81
C GLU A 224 -10.47 9.26 5.35
N LYS A 225 -10.72 8.66 6.52
CA LYS A 225 -11.97 8.81 7.26
C LYS A 225 -12.19 10.27 7.67
N SER A 226 -11.16 10.89 8.26
CA SER A 226 -11.19 12.30 8.64
C SER A 226 -11.44 13.20 7.43
N ILE A 227 -10.78 12.93 6.29
CA ILE A 227 -11.02 13.67 5.03
C ILE A 227 -12.49 13.56 4.60
N SER A 228 -13.07 12.36 4.66
CA SER A 228 -14.49 12.13 4.35
C SER A 228 -15.43 12.91 5.27
N GLU A 229 -15.18 12.87 6.58
CA GLU A 229 -16.01 13.50 7.61
C GLU A 229 -15.84 15.02 7.69
N ASN A 230 -14.71 15.54 7.21
CA ASN A 230 -14.34 16.96 7.29
C ASN A 230 -14.42 17.68 5.93
N GLY A 231 -15.37 17.28 5.07
CA GLY A 231 -15.64 17.97 3.80
C GLY A 231 -14.43 18.04 2.86
N GLY A 232 -13.59 17.01 2.85
CA GLY A 232 -12.39 16.88 2.02
C GLY A 232 -11.10 17.42 2.66
N ARG A 233 -11.14 17.97 3.89
CA ARG A 233 -9.94 18.53 4.53
C ARG A 233 -9.13 17.46 5.26
N GLU A 234 -7.86 17.34 4.89
CA GLU A 234 -6.89 16.59 5.68
C GLU A 234 -6.27 17.46 6.78
N SER A 235 -6.05 18.75 6.48
CA SER A 235 -5.54 19.76 7.40
C SER A 235 -6.06 21.15 7.00
N GLU A 236 -5.71 22.19 7.78
CA GLU A 236 -6.02 23.59 7.45
C GLU A 236 -5.51 24.01 6.07
N SER A 237 -4.37 23.47 5.65
CA SER A 237 -3.68 23.84 4.41
C SER A 237 -3.85 22.81 3.28
N LEU A 238 -4.54 21.70 3.52
CA LEU A 238 -4.69 20.62 2.54
C LEU A 238 -6.14 20.14 2.47
N LYS A 239 -6.81 20.49 1.37
CA LYS A 239 -8.20 20.11 1.09
C LYS A 239 -8.31 19.46 -0.28
N PHE A 240 -8.79 18.23 -0.31
CA PHE A 240 -9.07 17.49 -1.54
C PHE A 240 -10.48 17.76 -2.06
N ALA A 241 -10.70 17.40 -3.33
CA ALA A 241 -12.02 17.44 -3.93
C ALA A 241 -13.04 16.64 -3.07
N PRO A 242 -14.28 17.13 -2.91
CA PRO A 242 -15.32 16.40 -2.18
C PRO A 242 -15.48 14.97 -2.70
N GLY A 243 -15.59 14.00 -1.77
CA GLY A 243 -15.70 12.58 -2.10
C GLY A 243 -14.40 11.91 -2.58
N TYR A 244 -13.30 12.65 -2.77
CA TYR A 244 -12.03 12.08 -3.20
C TYR A 244 -11.19 11.57 -2.02
N ASN A 245 -11.69 10.49 -1.41
CA ASN A 245 -11.05 9.75 -0.31
C ASN A 245 -11.48 8.28 -0.36
N THR A 246 -10.85 7.43 0.45
CA THR A 246 -11.10 5.98 0.36
C THR A 246 -12.52 5.57 0.76
N TYR A 247 -13.15 6.26 1.72
CA TYR A 247 -14.47 5.88 2.23
C TYR A 247 -15.59 6.25 1.26
N ASP A 248 -15.54 7.47 0.71
CA ASP A 248 -16.54 7.93 -0.26
C ASP A 248 -16.42 7.17 -1.58
N LEU A 249 -15.20 6.92 -2.07
CA LEU A 249 -15.00 6.13 -3.28
C LEU A 249 -15.44 4.67 -3.12
N ALA A 250 -15.24 4.06 -1.95
CA ALA A 250 -15.77 2.72 -1.67
C ALA A 250 -17.30 2.71 -1.67
N ARG A 251 -17.95 3.72 -1.06
CA ARG A 251 -19.42 3.87 -1.10
C ARG A 251 -19.93 4.04 -2.53
N GLU A 252 -19.23 4.82 -3.34
CA GLU A 252 -19.60 5.04 -4.74
C GLU A 252 -19.47 3.74 -5.55
N TYR A 253 -18.34 3.05 -5.42
CA TYR A 253 -18.12 1.75 -6.08
C TYR A 253 -19.18 0.71 -5.67
N ALA A 254 -19.58 0.68 -4.39
CA ALA A 254 -20.59 -0.27 -3.89
C ALA A 254 -21.96 -0.12 -4.55
N LYS A 255 -22.31 1.07 -5.09
CA LYS A 255 -23.56 1.27 -5.84
C LYS A 255 -23.59 0.45 -7.13
N HIS A 256 -22.44 0.34 -7.80
CA HIS A 256 -22.26 -0.36 -9.07
C HIS A 256 -20.90 -1.06 -9.10
N PRO A 257 -20.73 -2.22 -8.43
CA PRO A 257 -19.44 -2.86 -8.20
C PRO A 257 -18.94 -3.61 -9.45
N GLN A 258 -18.80 -2.89 -10.56
CA GLN A 258 -18.40 -3.41 -11.86
C GLN A 258 -17.36 -2.50 -12.53
N PRO A 259 -16.33 -3.08 -13.16
CA PRO A 259 -15.98 -4.50 -13.11
C PRO A 259 -15.51 -4.91 -11.70
N ALA A 260 -15.75 -6.18 -11.34
CA ALA A 260 -15.43 -6.68 -10.01
C ALA A 260 -13.92 -6.60 -9.70
N LEU A 261 -13.57 -5.94 -8.61
CA LEU A 261 -12.20 -5.85 -8.09
C LEU A 261 -11.80 -7.12 -7.31
N LYS A 262 -10.58 -7.60 -7.51
CA LYS A 262 -9.92 -8.59 -6.65
C LYS A 262 -8.98 -7.86 -5.70
N ILE A 263 -9.34 -7.81 -4.43
CA ILE A 263 -8.66 -6.98 -3.42
C ILE A 263 -7.99 -7.88 -2.38
N LEU A 264 -6.69 -7.68 -2.12
CA LEU A 264 -5.97 -8.25 -0.97
C LEU A 264 -5.45 -7.12 -0.07
N ILE A 265 -6.08 -6.93 1.08
CA ILE A 265 -5.67 -5.90 2.04
C ILE A 265 -4.68 -6.51 3.02
N HIS A 266 -3.50 -5.90 3.18
CA HIS A 266 -2.48 -6.44 4.08
C HIS A 266 -2.00 -5.42 5.13
N VAL A 267 -1.65 -5.90 6.32
CA VAL A 267 -1.12 -5.05 7.40
C VAL A 267 -0.33 -5.88 8.43
N GLY A 268 0.70 -5.28 9.03
CA GLY A 268 1.46 -5.88 10.13
C GLY A 268 0.83 -5.58 11.49
N THR A 269 0.76 -6.57 12.37
CA THR A 269 0.09 -6.45 13.69
C THR A 269 0.81 -5.52 14.66
N ALA A 270 2.13 -5.34 14.54
CA ALA A 270 2.89 -4.37 15.34
C ALA A 270 2.92 -2.96 14.70
N GLY A 271 2.19 -2.74 13.61
CA GLY A 271 2.08 -1.43 12.97
C GLY A 271 1.17 -0.49 13.76
N PHE A 272 1.58 0.77 13.94
CA PHE A 272 0.77 1.78 14.64
C PHE A 272 -0.62 2.00 14.01
N ASN A 273 -0.78 1.63 12.74
CA ASN A 273 -2.02 1.77 12.00
C ASN A 273 -2.77 0.45 11.80
N TYR A 274 -2.39 -0.62 12.51
CA TYR A 274 -3.03 -1.93 12.43
C TYR A 274 -4.55 -1.83 12.63
N GLN A 275 -4.98 -1.22 13.74
CA GLN A 275 -6.39 -1.09 14.09
C GLN A 275 -7.19 -0.32 13.02
N ASN A 276 -6.61 0.74 12.43
CA ASN A 276 -7.30 1.51 11.40
C ASN A 276 -7.50 0.72 10.09
N ASN A 277 -6.65 -0.27 9.80
CA ASN A 277 -6.87 -1.14 8.66
C ASN A 277 -7.99 -2.16 8.96
N LEU A 278 -8.08 -2.67 10.20
CA LEU A 278 -9.19 -3.54 10.60
C LEU A 278 -10.55 -2.82 10.57
N GLU A 279 -10.58 -1.57 11.02
CA GLU A 279 -11.78 -0.72 10.93
C GLU A 279 -12.22 -0.52 9.49
N TYR A 280 -11.27 -0.29 8.57
CA TYR A 280 -11.58 -0.15 7.16
C TYR A 280 -12.07 -1.46 6.53
N MET A 281 -11.46 -2.60 6.88
CA MET A 281 -11.95 -3.92 6.48
C MET A 281 -13.39 -4.16 6.98
N ALA A 282 -13.69 -3.79 8.23
CA ALA A 282 -15.05 -3.86 8.76
C ALA A 282 -16.03 -2.97 7.98
N PHE A 283 -15.61 -1.74 7.64
CA PHE A 283 -16.39 -0.84 6.80
C PHE A 283 -16.67 -1.42 5.40
N LEU A 284 -15.67 -1.99 4.71
CA LEU A 284 -15.91 -2.65 3.42
C LEU A 284 -16.92 -3.79 3.50
N ARG A 285 -16.93 -4.55 4.62
CA ARG A 285 -17.96 -5.58 4.86
C ARG A 285 -19.37 -5.00 4.97
N THR A 286 -19.53 -3.79 5.52
CA THR A 286 -20.85 -3.11 5.57
C THR A 286 -21.36 -2.68 4.20
N LEU A 287 -20.47 -2.64 3.19
CA LEU A 287 -20.79 -2.30 1.81
C LEU A 287 -20.86 -3.53 0.89
N ASP A 288 -20.76 -4.74 1.46
CA ASP A 288 -20.69 -5.99 0.71
C ASP A 288 -19.57 -6.03 -0.35
N ILE A 289 -18.47 -5.29 -0.13
CA ILE A 289 -17.30 -5.31 -1.01
C ILE A 289 -16.39 -6.49 -0.62
N PRO A 290 -16.16 -7.47 -1.50
CA PRO A 290 -15.32 -8.62 -1.19
C PRO A 290 -13.83 -8.25 -1.18
N PHE A 291 -13.09 -8.79 -0.20
CA PHE A 291 -11.64 -8.70 -0.12
C PHE A 291 -11.04 -9.91 0.61
N GLU A 292 -9.80 -10.23 0.28
CA GLU A 292 -8.93 -11.12 1.06
C GLU A 292 -8.11 -10.28 2.06
N ALA A 293 -7.77 -10.84 3.23
CA ALA A 293 -6.98 -10.15 4.25
C ALA A 293 -5.70 -10.92 4.54
N LEU A 294 -4.56 -10.22 4.54
CA LEU A 294 -3.26 -10.75 4.93
C LEU A 294 -2.71 -9.98 6.14
N ILE A 295 -2.95 -10.55 7.32
CA ILE A 295 -2.49 -9.99 8.60
C ILE A 295 -1.15 -10.64 8.96
N VAL A 296 -0.08 -9.84 9.03
CA VAL A 296 1.28 -10.34 9.25
C VAL A 296 1.67 -10.18 10.73
N PRO A 297 1.90 -11.28 11.48
CA PRO A 297 2.24 -11.22 12.90
C PRO A 297 3.56 -10.50 13.18
N GLU A 298 3.63 -9.75 14.27
CA GLU A 298 4.82 -9.06 14.82
C GLU A 298 5.56 -8.09 13.87
N VAL A 299 5.03 -7.83 12.67
CA VAL A 299 5.66 -6.91 11.72
C VAL A 299 5.19 -5.47 11.99
N PRO A 300 6.12 -4.52 12.20
CA PRO A 300 5.77 -3.11 12.38
C PRO A 300 5.38 -2.46 11.05
N HIS A 301 5.12 -1.15 11.07
CA HIS A 301 4.79 -0.40 9.85
C HIS A 301 6.00 -0.28 8.90
N SER A 302 6.25 -1.31 8.10
CA SER A 302 7.37 -1.38 7.15
C SER A 302 7.04 -2.27 5.96
N ALA A 303 6.98 -1.68 4.76
CA ALA A 303 6.76 -2.42 3.52
C ALA A 303 7.83 -3.50 3.30
N LYS A 304 9.10 -3.19 3.62
CA LYS A 304 10.23 -4.11 3.49
C LYS A 304 10.06 -5.35 4.36
N LEU A 305 9.73 -5.16 5.64
CA LEU A 305 9.55 -6.29 6.57
C LEU A 305 8.32 -7.13 6.23
N ILE A 306 7.27 -6.50 5.69
CA ILE A 306 6.12 -7.22 5.15
C ILE A 306 6.54 -8.06 3.94
N TYR A 307 7.33 -7.52 3.01
CA TYR A 307 7.82 -8.27 1.86
C TYR A 307 8.75 -9.42 2.27
N GLU A 308 9.60 -9.22 3.28
CA GLU A 308 10.42 -10.28 3.85
C GLU A 308 9.58 -11.43 4.41
N ALA A 309 8.49 -11.12 5.13
CA ALA A 309 7.66 -12.12 5.77
C ALA A 309 6.62 -12.76 4.81
N ALA A 310 6.06 -11.98 3.89
CA ALA A 310 4.84 -12.34 3.16
C ALA A 310 4.83 -11.85 1.69
N GLY A 311 5.95 -11.36 1.16
CA GLY A 311 6.03 -10.83 -0.21
C GLY A 311 5.64 -11.85 -1.27
N LEU A 312 5.93 -13.14 -1.05
CA LEU A 312 5.51 -14.22 -1.95
C LEU A 312 3.99 -14.32 -2.07
N GLN A 313 3.25 -14.13 -0.97
CA GLN A 313 1.79 -14.17 -0.98
C GLN A 313 1.19 -12.98 -1.73
N LEU A 314 1.77 -11.78 -1.56
CA LEU A 314 1.37 -10.57 -2.29
C LEU A 314 1.56 -10.76 -3.80
N MET A 315 2.74 -11.23 -4.21
CA MET A 315 3.06 -11.48 -5.62
C MET A 315 2.22 -12.61 -6.23
N ALA A 316 1.99 -13.69 -5.46
CA ALA A 316 1.16 -14.81 -5.91
C ALA A 316 -0.30 -14.40 -6.09
N PHE A 317 -0.82 -13.46 -5.29
CA PHE A 317 -2.16 -12.91 -5.47
C PHE A 317 -2.32 -12.22 -6.83
N HIS A 318 -1.38 -11.35 -7.21
CA HIS A 318 -1.36 -10.75 -8.55
C HIS A 318 -1.26 -11.82 -9.64
N ALA A 319 -0.31 -12.75 -9.53
CA ALA A 319 -0.12 -13.82 -10.51
C ALA A 319 -1.39 -14.65 -10.74
N LYS A 320 -2.09 -15.01 -9.66
CA LYS A 320 -3.37 -15.74 -9.70
C LYS A 320 -4.43 -14.95 -10.48
N ASN A 321 -4.55 -13.65 -10.24
CA ASN A 321 -5.55 -12.81 -10.88
C ASN A 321 -5.22 -12.55 -12.37
N PHE A 322 -3.94 -12.38 -12.72
CA PHE A 322 -3.52 -12.30 -14.12
C PHE A 322 -3.82 -13.60 -14.88
N ALA A 323 -3.60 -14.76 -14.25
CA ALA A 323 -3.90 -16.05 -14.87
C ALA A 323 -5.41 -16.31 -15.03
N ALA A 324 -6.23 -15.80 -14.12
CA ALA A 324 -7.69 -15.99 -14.16
C ALA A 324 -8.37 -15.20 -15.30
N GLU A 325 -7.82 -14.04 -15.65
CA GLU A 325 -8.39 -13.15 -16.68
C GLU A 325 -7.92 -13.52 -18.11
N ASN A 326 -6.87 -14.34 -18.23
CA ASN A 326 -6.36 -14.86 -19.50
C ASN A 326 -7.06 -16.16 -19.95
N ARG A 327 -8.08 -16.62 -19.22
CA ARG A 327 -8.89 -17.80 -19.55
C ARG A 327 -10.25 -17.42 -20.12
#